data_AF-A0A8T1WLN3-F1
#
_entry.id   AF-A0A8T1WLN3-F1
#
_cell.length_a   1.000
_cell.length_b   1.000
_cell.length_c   1.000
_cell.angle_alpha   90.00
_cell.angle_beta   90.00
_cell.angle_gamma   90.00
#
_symmetry.space_group_name_H-M   'P 1'
#
loop_
_entity.id
_entity.type
_entity.pdbx_description
1 polymer ?
#
loop_
_entity_poly.entity_id
_entity_poly.type
_entity_poly.pdbx_seq_one_letter_code
_entity_poly.pdbx_strand_id
1 'polypeptide(L)'
;MVGEDKASFYVVYIPSDESKALEEWAVDLPADKEAQLGCLTERLRAHFKAGATSVSKREQEETFKKQLMSQLPKGATITDEMLQMMLQMDSLVDSVPLVLNTPEVKHVGVNMYVDDKGTAKGLPTNVRASAIAQACGRMIEVKGDAFIGRVFDNDDDFERKDFRLSEVTGDAPWVQMGKQQSAAAAAGNGGAAAGAALAKAKAPGKVMLPGTIQRVCGADRCSKDGTLRCSRCKAQYYCGPQCQKADWRLHKLACKK
;
A
#
# COMPACT_ATOMS: atom_id res chain seq x y z
N MET A 1 6.77 -24.30 -16.90
CA MET A 1 6.62 -24.79 -15.51
C MET A 1 5.30 -24.27 -15.02
N VAL A 2 4.35 -25.18 -14.79
CA VAL A 2 2.99 -24.86 -14.33
C VAL A 2 3.15 -24.27 -12.93
N GLY A 3 2.85 -22.97 -12.76
CA GLY A 3 2.91 -22.33 -11.46
C GLY A 3 1.89 -23.01 -10.56
N GLU A 4 2.35 -23.49 -9.39
CA GLU A 4 1.44 -23.98 -8.37
C GLU A 4 0.43 -22.87 -8.05
N ASP A 5 -0.87 -23.17 -8.18
CA ASP A 5 -1.95 -22.28 -7.76
C ASP A 5 -1.87 -22.12 -6.24
N LYS A 6 -1.06 -21.16 -5.80
CA LYS A 6 -0.84 -20.85 -4.40
C LYS A 6 -2.11 -20.18 -3.84
N ALA A 7 -2.85 -20.89 -2.99
CA ALA A 7 -4.13 -20.42 -2.44
C ALA A 7 -3.99 -19.40 -1.28
N SER A 8 -2.79 -19.25 -0.72
CA SER A 8 -2.54 -18.34 0.42
C SER A 8 -1.07 -17.97 0.52
N PHE A 9 -0.75 -16.85 1.18
CA PHE A 9 0.61 -16.44 1.51
C PHE A 9 0.72 -16.03 2.98
N TYR A 10 1.95 -15.96 3.51
CA TYR A 10 2.19 -15.63 4.91
C TYR A 10 2.70 -14.20 5.10
N VAL A 11 2.22 -13.56 6.16
CA VAL A 11 2.71 -12.29 6.69
C VAL A 11 2.99 -12.44 8.19
N VAL A 12 3.82 -11.57 8.74
CA VAL A 12 4.09 -11.55 10.19
C VAL A 12 3.28 -10.45 10.85
N TYR A 13 2.51 -10.82 11.87
CA TYR A 13 1.78 -9.93 12.74
C TYR A 13 2.61 -9.57 13.97
N ILE A 14 2.66 -8.28 14.28
CA ILE A 14 3.40 -7.70 15.40
C ILE A 14 2.39 -6.96 16.28
N PRO A 15 1.82 -7.61 17.32
CA PRO A 15 0.90 -6.96 18.22
C PRO A 15 1.60 -5.83 18.98
N SER A 16 0.88 -4.73 19.17
CA SER A 16 1.31 -3.60 20.01
C SER A 16 1.41 -3.96 21.49
N ASP A 17 0.62 -4.94 21.93
CA ASP A 17 0.70 -5.54 23.26
C ASP A 17 1.95 -6.44 23.37
N GLU A 18 2.92 -6.02 24.18
CA GLU A 18 4.19 -6.74 24.38
C GLU A 18 4.02 -8.10 25.06
N SER A 19 2.91 -8.31 25.77
CA SER A 19 2.61 -9.60 26.39
C SER A 19 2.25 -10.68 25.37
N LYS A 20 1.85 -10.28 24.15
CA LYS A 20 1.52 -11.18 23.06
C LYS A 20 2.75 -11.46 22.19
N ALA A 21 2.94 -12.70 21.79
CA ALA A 21 3.99 -13.07 20.86
C ALA A 21 3.74 -12.50 19.45
N LEU A 22 4.78 -12.43 18.61
CA LEU A 22 4.61 -12.25 17.18
C LEU A 22 3.98 -13.52 16.59
N GLU A 23 3.17 -13.36 15.55
CA GLU A 23 2.43 -14.46 14.93
C GLU A 23 2.64 -14.48 13.41
N GLU A 24 2.51 -15.66 12.80
CA GLU A 24 2.37 -15.79 11.35
C GLU A 24 0.89 -15.85 10.99
N TRP A 25 0.48 -15.02 10.04
CA TRP A 25 -0.88 -15.03 9.51
C TRP A 25 -0.86 -15.54 8.07
N ALA A 26 -1.57 -16.64 7.83
CA ALA A 26 -1.93 -17.06 6.48
C ALA A 26 -3.03 -16.13 5.94
N VAL A 27 -2.81 -15.55 4.76
CA VAL A 27 -3.74 -14.66 4.06
C VAL A 27 -4.14 -15.31 2.75
N ASP A 28 -5.44 -15.41 2.51
CA ASP A 28 -5.99 -15.98 1.28
C ASP A 28 -5.51 -15.17 0.07
N LEU A 29 -5.09 -15.89 -0.96
CA LEU A 29 -4.68 -15.31 -2.23
C LEU A 29 -5.79 -15.55 -3.25
N PRO A 30 -6.53 -14.51 -3.68
CA PRO A 30 -7.55 -14.66 -4.71
C PRO A 30 -6.96 -15.17 -6.02
N ALA A 31 -7.72 -15.97 -6.77
CA ALA A 31 -7.32 -16.41 -8.11
C ALA A 31 -7.29 -15.24 -9.12
N ASP A 32 -8.14 -14.23 -8.91
CA ASP A 32 -8.15 -13.01 -9.71
C ASP A 32 -6.94 -12.12 -9.41
N LYS A 33 -6.16 -11.80 -10.45
CA LYS A 33 -4.91 -11.04 -10.29
C LYS A 33 -5.14 -9.60 -9.82
N GLU A 34 -6.26 -8.97 -10.17
CA GLU A 34 -6.56 -7.60 -9.73
C GLU A 34 -6.85 -7.59 -8.21
N ALA A 35 -7.62 -8.56 -7.73
CA ALA A 35 -7.91 -8.74 -6.30
C ALA A 35 -6.66 -9.07 -5.47
N GLN A 36 -5.63 -9.71 -6.04
CA GLN A 36 -4.38 -9.99 -5.33
C GLN A 36 -3.64 -8.71 -4.88
N LEU A 37 -3.79 -7.59 -5.58
CA LEU A 37 -3.16 -6.31 -5.19
C LEU A 37 -3.71 -5.83 -3.83
N GLY A 38 -5.03 -5.90 -3.65
CA GLY A 38 -5.75 -5.37 -2.47
C GLY A 38 -5.97 -6.36 -1.33
N CYS A 39 -5.88 -7.67 -1.56
CA CYS A 39 -6.28 -8.71 -0.59
C CYS A 39 -5.70 -8.52 0.83
N LEU A 40 -4.41 -8.18 0.94
CA LEU A 40 -3.78 -7.92 2.24
C LEU A 40 -4.34 -6.65 2.88
N THR A 41 -4.34 -5.53 2.17
CA THR A 41 -4.73 -4.23 2.74
C THR A 41 -6.21 -4.19 3.10
N GLU A 42 -7.07 -4.93 2.40
CA GLU A 42 -8.47 -5.10 2.77
C GLU A 42 -8.62 -5.85 4.10
N ARG A 43 -7.91 -6.97 4.27
CA ARG A 43 -7.92 -7.71 5.54
C ARG A 43 -7.36 -6.88 6.69
N LEU A 44 -6.23 -6.21 6.49
CA LEU A 44 -5.61 -5.38 7.53
C LEU A 44 -6.49 -4.17 7.89
N ARG A 45 -7.19 -3.58 6.90
CA ARG A 45 -8.18 -2.54 7.15
C ARG A 45 -9.29 -3.01 8.08
N ALA A 46 -9.80 -4.23 7.88
CA ALA A 46 -10.79 -4.82 8.78
C ALA A 46 -10.25 -4.99 10.20
N HIS A 47 -8.99 -5.45 10.35
CA HIS A 47 -8.30 -5.56 11.65
C HIS A 47 -8.19 -4.21 12.37
N PHE A 48 -7.66 -3.18 11.70
CA PHE A 48 -7.46 -1.85 12.30
C PHE A 48 -8.77 -1.11 12.62
N LYS A 49 -9.87 -1.45 11.93
CA LYS A 49 -11.21 -0.96 12.29
C LYS A 49 -11.74 -1.62 13.57
N ALA A 50 -11.46 -2.92 13.77
CA ALA A 50 -11.88 -3.65 14.96
C ALA A 50 -11.13 -3.21 16.23
N GLY A 51 -9.84 -2.83 16.10
CA GLY A 51 -8.98 -2.42 17.21
C GLY A 51 -9.32 -1.06 17.85
N ALA A 52 -10.23 -0.27 17.28
CA ALA A 52 -10.65 1.01 17.88
C ALA A 52 -11.52 0.77 19.12
N THR A 53 -11.06 1.23 20.29
CA THR A 53 -11.79 1.14 21.56
C THR A 53 -13.09 1.97 21.53
N SER A 54 -14.08 1.62 22.36
CA SER A 54 -15.35 2.35 22.46
C SER A 54 -15.15 3.81 22.90
N VAL A 55 -14.16 4.07 23.76
CA VAL A 55 -13.81 5.42 24.24
C VAL A 55 -13.20 6.25 23.11
N SER A 56 -12.24 5.70 22.37
CA SER A 56 -11.65 6.40 21.22
C SER A 56 -12.67 6.65 20.11
N LYS A 57 -13.64 5.74 19.92
CA LYS A 57 -14.72 5.92 18.94
C LYS A 57 -15.58 7.14 19.26
N ARG A 58 -15.96 7.34 20.52
CA ARG A 58 -16.85 8.45 20.93
C ARG A 58 -16.15 9.81 20.85
N GLU A 59 -14.89 9.90 21.29
CA GLU A 59 -14.10 11.13 21.16
C GLU A 59 -13.80 11.48 19.69
N GLN A 60 -13.55 10.47 18.85
CA GLN A 60 -13.41 10.65 17.40
C GLN A 60 -14.71 11.10 16.75
N GLU A 61 -15.83 10.49 17.12
CA GLU A 61 -17.17 10.87 16.67
C GLU A 61 -17.45 12.34 16.99
N GLU A 62 -17.20 12.79 18.22
CA GLU A 62 -17.44 14.19 18.60
C GLU A 62 -16.51 15.17 17.90
N THR A 63 -15.22 14.86 17.79
CA THR A 63 -14.23 15.74 17.15
C THR A 63 -14.51 15.89 15.66
N PHE A 64 -14.79 14.77 14.99
CA PHE A 64 -15.12 14.76 13.57
C PHE A 64 -16.47 15.43 13.31
N LYS A 65 -17.49 15.20 14.16
CA LYS A 65 -18.80 15.86 14.07
C LYS A 65 -18.65 17.38 14.15
N LYS A 66 -17.84 17.90 15.09
CA LYS A 66 -17.55 19.35 15.20
C LYS A 66 -16.88 19.89 13.93
N GLN A 67 -15.93 19.15 13.37
CA GLN A 67 -15.18 19.59 12.19
C GLN A 67 -16.03 19.54 10.91
N LEU A 68 -16.86 18.51 10.74
CA LEU A 68 -17.77 18.36 9.61
C LEU A 68 -18.90 19.41 9.64
N MET A 69 -19.43 19.70 10.83
CA MET A 69 -20.41 20.78 11.05
C MET A 69 -19.85 22.16 10.71
N SER A 70 -18.54 22.37 10.82
CA SER A 70 -17.88 23.64 10.46
C SER A 70 -17.76 23.87 8.95
N GLN A 71 -17.80 22.80 8.15
CA GLN A 71 -17.66 22.84 6.69
C GLN A 71 -18.99 22.75 5.94
N LEU A 72 -20.09 22.50 6.66
CA LEU A 72 -21.40 22.34 6.04
C LEU A 72 -22.16 23.66 5.89
N PRO A 73 -22.99 23.79 4.84
CA PRO A 73 -23.91 24.91 4.70
C PRO A 73 -24.89 24.99 5.88
N LYS A 74 -25.24 26.22 6.28
CA LYS A 74 -26.23 26.45 7.35
C LYS A 74 -27.56 25.76 7.00
N GLY A 75 -27.97 24.79 7.83
CA GLY A 75 -29.22 24.05 7.69
C GLY A 75 -29.09 22.59 7.23
N ALA A 76 -27.88 22.11 6.93
CA ALA A 76 -27.65 20.69 6.65
C ALA A 76 -27.73 19.86 7.95
N THR A 77 -28.50 18.78 7.94
CA THR A 77 -28.57 17.80 9.02
C THR A 77 -27.79 16.54 8.62
N ILE A 78 -26.89 16.09 9.50
CA ILE A 78 -26.19 14.80 9.36
C ILE A 78 -26.85 13.82 10.34
N THR A 79 -27.30 12.67 9.84
CA THR A 79 -27.76 11.59 10.72
C THR A 79 -26.57 10.88 11.37
N ASP A 80 -26.78 10.32 12.55
CA ASP A 80 -25.72 9.57 13.22
C ASP A 80 -25.30 8.33 12.39
N GLU A 81 -26.18 7.75 11.56
CA GLU A 81 -25.78 6.70 10.60
C GLU A 81 -24.84 7.23 9.51
N MET A 82 -25.08 8.42 8.94
CA MET A 82 -24.18 9.01 7.94
C MET A 82 -22.81 9.33 8.55
N LEU A 83 -22.78 9.82 9.79
CA LEU A 83 -21.54 10.09 10.52
C LEU A 83 -20.76 8.80 10.80
N GLN A 84 -21.46 7.74 11.25
CA GLN A 84 -20.88 6.42 11.48
C GLN A 84 -20.30 5.85 10.17
N MET A 85 -21.03 5.96 9.05
CA MET A 85 -20.55 5.54 7.73
C MET A 85 -19.30 6.32 7.29
N MET A 86 -19.26 7.64 7.50
CA MET A 86 -18.09 8.46 7.14
C MET A 86 -16.87 8.16 8.01
N LEU A 87 -17.04 7.94 9.31
CA LEU A 87 -15.96 7.56 10.23
C LEU A 87 -15.43 6.15 9.95
N GLN A 88 -16.31 5.22 9.55
CA GLN A 88 -15.96 3.86 9.17
C GLN A 88 -15.34 3.75 7.77
N MET A 89 -15.56 4.74 6.89
CA MET A 89 -15.04 4.71 5.52
C MET A 89 -13.53 4.96 5.43
N ASP A 90 -12.88 5.38 6.52
CA ASP A 90 -11.67 6.21 6.40
C ASP A 90 -10.46 5.71 7.22
N SER A 91 -10.49 4.51 7.80
CA SER A 91 -9.23 3.88 8.27
C SER A 91 -8.53 3.27 7.06
N LEU A 92 -7.33 3.75 6.75
CA LEU A 92 -6.50 3.21 5.69
C LEU A 92 -5.42 2.32 6.30
N VAL A 93 -4.78 1.58 5.41
CA VAL A 93 -3.55 0.86 5.74
C VAL A 93 -2.43 1.69 5.14
N ASP A 94 -1.58 2.25 5.98
CA ASP A 94 -0.35 2.87 5.52
C ASP A 94 0.71 1.78 5.30
N SER A 95 1.54 1.97 4.26
CA SER A 95 2.56 1.01 3.86
C SER A 95 3.92 1.67 3.91
N VAL A 96 4.70 1.33 4.93
CA VAL A 96 6.08 1.79 5.12
C VAL A 96 7.04 0.82 4.45
N PRO A 97 7.75 1.21 3.37
CA PRO A 97 8.73 0.33 2.73
C PRO A 97 9.97 0.15 3.61
N LEU A 98 10.20 -1.08 4.06
CA LEU A 98 11.42 -1.47 4.77
C LEU A 98 12.54 -1.83 3.77
N VAL A 99 12.18 -2.48 2.66
CA VAL A 99 13.05 -2.74 1.51
C VAL A 99 12.30 -2.32 0.24
N LEU A 100 12.88 -1.39 -0.52
CA LEU A 100 12.38 -0.96 -1.82
C LEU A 100 12.64 -2.07 -2.86
N ASN A 101 11.63 -2.35 -3.68
CA ASN A 101 11.62 -3.32 -4.78
C ASN A 101 12.42 -2.86 -6.01
N THR A 102 13.71 -2.57 -5.83
CA THR A 102 14.62 -2.18 -6.92
C THR A 102 15.11 -3.38 -7.74
N PRO A 103 15.68 -3.18 -8.95
CA PRO A 103 16.28 -4.27 -9.71
C PRO A 103 17.38 -5.03 -8.97
N GLU A 104 18.14 -4.36 -8.09
CA GLU A 104 19.21 -4.93 -7.27
C GLU A 104 18.69 -6.05 -6.35
N VAL A 105 17.48 -5.88 -5.82
CA VAL A 105 16.79 -6.88 -4.99
C VAL A 105 15.82 -7.74 -5.80
N LYS A 106 16.03 -7.81 -7.12
CA LYS A 106 15.20 -8.56 -8.07
C LYS A 106 13.72 -8.19 -7.96
N HIS A 107 13.43 -6.91 -7.73
CA HIS A 107 12.07 -6.38 -7.58
C HIS A 107 11.28 -6.98 -6.40
N VAL A 108 11.95 -7.58 -5.41
CA VAL A 108 11.32 -8.07 -4.19
C VAL A 108 11.44 -7.02 -3.09
N GLY A 109 10.31 -6.48 -2.65
CA GLY A 109 10.21 -5.53 -1.56
C GLY A 109 9.68 -6.17 -0.27
N VAL A 110 9.95 -5.51 0.85
CA VAL A 110 9.40 -5.83 2.17
C VAL A 110 8.75 -4.56 2.72
N ASN A 111 7.47 -4.65 3.05
CA ASN A 111 6.68 -3.53 3.53
C ASN A 111 6.14 -3.83 4.93
N MET A 112 6.17 -2.80 5.78
CA MET A 112 5.45 -2.77 7.04
C MET A 112 4.12 -2.05 6.84
N TYR A 113 3.03 -2.69 7.23
CA TYR A 113 1.69 -2.16 7.13
C TYR A 113 1.20 -1.76 8.52
N VAL A 114 0.74 -0.52 8.65
CA VAL A 114 0.33 0.08 9.91
C VAL A 114 -1.00 0.82 9.75
N ASP A 115 -1.64 1.13 10.87
CA ASP A 115 -2.82 1.98 10.90
C ASP A 115 -2.43 3.44 10.63
N ASP A 116 -2.93 4.03 9.54
CA ASP A 116 -2.65 5.41 9.15
C ASP A 116 -3.11 6.43 10.21
N LYS A 117 -4.09 6.02 11.03
CA LYS A 117 -4.68 6.82 12.09
C LYS A 117 -4.23 6.39 13.49
N GLY A 118 -3.19 5.57 13.62
CA GLY A 118 -2.74 5.06 14.92
C GLY A 118 -2.50 6.16 15.97
N THR A 119 -1.88 7.28 15.57
CA THR A 119 -1.70 8.46 16.44
C THR A 119 -3.04 9.12 16.81
N ALA A 120 -3.92 9.35 15.84
CA ALA A 120 -5.23 9.97 16.06
C ALA A 120 -6.19 9.08 16.88
N LYS A 121 -5.96 7.76 16.85
CA LYS A 121 -6.63 6.76 17.68
C LYS A 121 -6.04 6.64 19.09
N GLY A 122 -4.93 7.33 19.39
CA GLY A 122 -4.24 7.22 20.67
C GLY A 122 -3.72 5.81 20.93
N LEU A 123 -3.39 5.05 19.88
CA LEU A 123 -2.89 3.68 20.03
C LEU A 123 -1.51 3.69 20.71
N PRO A 124 -1.20 2.67 21.53
CA PRO A 124 0.10 2.58 22.19
C PRO A 124 1.24 2.45 21.17
N THR A 125 2.44 2.90 21.55
CA THR A 125 3.63 2.67 20.73
C THR A 125 3.96 1.19 20.68
N ASN A 126 4.08 0.65 19.47
CA ASN A 126 4.55 -0.70 19.24
C ASN A 126 6.08 -0.69 19.16
N VAL A 127 6.72 -0.94 20.31
CA VAL A 127 8.18 -0.88 20.46
C VAL A 127 8.86 -1.87 19.52
N ARG A 128 8.31 -3.08 19.37
CA ARG A 128 8.87 -4.12 18.50
C ARG A 128 8.82 -3.75 17.03
N ALA A 129 7.67 -3.28 16.54
CA ALA A 129 7.54 -2.82 15.15
C ALA A 129 8.44 -1.60 14.87
N SER A 130 8.48 -0.65 15.80
CA SER A 130 9.36 0.53 15.70
C SER A 130 10.83 0.12 15.64
N ALA A 131 11.27 -0.83 16.48
CA ALA A 131 12.64 -1.34 16.47
C ALA A 131 13.01 -2.02 15.14
N ILE A 132 12.09 -2.80 14.55
CA ILE A 132 12.29 -3.42 13.24
C ILE A 132 12.44 -2.35 12.15
N ALA A 133 11.57 -1.34 12.15
CA ALA A 133 11.66 -0.24 11.19
C ALA A 133 12.99 0.53 11.32
N GLN A 134 13.42 0.82 12.56
CA GLN A 134 14.69 1.47 12.87
C GLN A 134 15.89 0.62 12.43
N ALA A 135 15.83 -0.70 12.59
CA ALA A 135 16.88 -1.61 12.12
C ALA A 135 17.06 -1.52 10.59
N CYS A 136 15.98 -1.28 9.84
CA CYS A 136 15.99 -1.00 8.40
C CYS A 136 16.34 0.47 8.05
N GLY A 137 16.70 1.31 9.02
CA GLY A 137 17.02 2.73 8.82
C GLY A 137 15.81 3.65 8.69
N ARG A 138 14.61 3.21 9.09
CA ARG A 138 13.40 4.04 9.15
C ARG A 138 13.20 4.57 10.57
N MET A 139 13.43 5.87 10.75
CA MET A 139 13.21 6.54 12.05
C MET A 139 11.73 6.90 12.20
N ILE A 140 10.91 5.91 12.54
CA ILE A 140 9.47 6.08 12.77
C ILE A 140 9.06 5.47 14.11
N GLU A 141 8.00 6.03 14.69
CA GLU A 141 7.27 5.42 15.81
C GLU A 141 5.99 4.78 15.29
N VAL A 142 5.89 3.46 15.39
CA VAL A 142 4.69 2.73 14.98
C VAL A 142 3.67 2.77 16.12
N LYS A 143 2.45 3.22 15.83
CA LYS A 143 1.33 3.26 16.79
C LYS A 143 0.35 2.14 16.50
N GLY A 144 0.08 1.32 17.50
CA GLY A 144 -0.79 0.15 17.38
C GLY A 144 -0.12 -1.02 16.66
N ASP A 145 -0.96 -1.95 16.25
CA ASP A 145 -0.53 -3.19 15.61
C ASP A 145 0.16 -2.95 14.26
N ALA A 146 1.08 -3.84 13.90
CA ALA A 146 1.78 -3.78 12.63
C ALA A 146 1.86 -5.15 11.95
N PHE A 147 2.03 -5.15 10.64
CA PHE A 147 2.21 -6.36 9.85
C PHE A 147 3.39 -6.20 8.90
N ILE A 148 4.14 -7.27 8.63
CA ILE A 148 5.21 -7.27 7.64
C ILE A 148 4.88 -8.27 6.54
N GLY A 149 4.91 -7.81 5.29
CA GLY A 149 4.65 -8.63 4.12
C GLY A 149 5.73 -8.44 3.05
N ARG A 150 5.87 -9.46 2.20
CA ARG A 150 6.78 -9.47 1.06
C ARG A 150 5.99 -9.43 -0.25
N VAL A 151 6.50 -8.64 -1.19
CA VAL A 151 5.90 -8.49 -2.51
C VAL A 151 6.98 -8.52 -3.57
N PHE A 152 6.68 -9.09 -4.72
CA PHE A 152 7.41 -8.84 -5.96
C PHE A 152 6.57 -7.91 -6.83
N ASP A 153 7.20 -6.85 -7.32
CA ASP A 153 6.57 -5.88 -8.22
C ASP A 153 7.63 -5.22 -9.10
N ASN A 154 7.58 -5.51 -10.40
CA ASN A 154 8.48 -4.96 -11.41
C ASN A 154 7.76 -4.02 -12.40
N ASP A 155 6.59 -3.47 -12.04
CA ASP A 155 5.67 -2.68 -12.86
C ASP A 155 4.85 -3.44 -13.91
N ASP A 156 5.30 -4.61 -14.35
CA ASP A 156 4.59 -5.46 -15.31
C ASP A 156 3.86 -6.63 -14.63
N ASP A 157 4.46 -7.18 -13.58
CA ASP A 157 4.04 -8.35 -12.84
C ASP A 157 4.04 -8.05 -11.33
N PHE A 158 3.04 -8.61 -10.63
CA PHE A 158 2.86 -8.46 -9.20
C PHE A 158 2.62 -9.83 -8.56
N GLU A 159 3.30 -10.13 -7.46
CA GLU A 159 3.11 -11.36 -6.70
C GLU A 159 3.24 -11.12 -5.19
N ARG A 160 2.30 -11.68 -4.41
CA ARG A 160 2.44 -11.82 -2.96
C ARG A 160 3.37 -13.00 -2.65
N LYS A 161 4.43 -12.75 -1.90
CA LYS A 161 5.40 -13.78 -1.47
C LYS A 161 5.27 -14.02 0.02
N ASP A 162 5.69 -15.22 0.44
CA ASP A 162 5.72 -15.52 1.87
C ASP A 162 6.75 -14.65 2.57
N PHE A 163 6.34 -14.16 3.73
CA PHE A 163 7.21 -13.57 4.74
C PHE A 163 6.93 -14.27 6.06
N ARG A 164 7.91 -15.04 6.54
CA ARG A 164 7.79 -15.91 7.71
C ARG A 164 8.36 -15.25 8.95
N LEU A 165 7.83 -15.63 10.12
CA LEU A 165 8.29 -15.17 11.42
C LEU A 165 9.75 -15.56 11.66
N SER A 166 10.18 -16.71 11.14
CA SER A 166 11.59 -17.14 11.19
C SER A 166 12.54 -16.18 10.48
N GLU A 167 12.04 -15.29 9.62
CA GLU A 167 12.84 -14.30 8.89
C GLU A 167 12.98 -12.97 9.65
N VAL A 168 12.28 -12.80 10.78
CA VAL A 168 12.34 -11.60 11.62
C VAL A 168 13.47 -11.73 12.64
N THR A 169 14.70 -11.69 12.15
CA THR A 169 15.92 -11.66 12.97
C THR A 169 16.69 -10.36 12.73
N GLY A 170 17.40 -9.86 13.76
CA GLY A 170 18.10 -8.57 13.67
C GLY A 170 19.25 -8.54 12.66
N ASP A 171 19.79 -9.71 12.30
CA ASP A 171 20.87 -9.92 11.35
C ASP A 171 20.37 -10.40 9.97
N ALA A 172 19.05 -10.49 9.77
CA ALA A 172 18.50 -10.99 8.51
C ALA A 172 18.99 -10.13 7.32
N PRO A 173 19.36 -10.76 6.18
CA PRO A 173 19.91 -10.03 5.04
C PRO A 173 19.00 -8.91 4.51
N TRP A 174 17.69 -9.08 4.59
CA TRP A 174 16.72 -8.07 4.15
C TRP A 174 16.74 -6.82 5.05
N VAL A 175 17.05 -6.95 6.35
CA VAL A 175 17.19 -5.82 7.27
C VAL A 175 18.41 -4.98 6.89
N GLN A 176 19.55 -5.65 6.63
CA GLN A 176 20.77 -4.99 6.19
C GLN A 176 20.58 -4.28 4.85
N MET A 177 19.87 -4.92 3.92
CA MET A 177 19.50 -4.31 2.64
C MET A 177 18.65 -3.05 2.84
N GLY A 178 17.62 -3.10 3.68
CA GLY A 178 16.78 -1.94 4.00
C GLY A 178 17.60 -0.78 4.58
N LYS A 179 18.52 -1.09 5.51
CA LYS A 179 19.43 -0.12 6.10
C LYS A 179 20.35 0.53 5.06
N GLN A 180 20.92 -0.25 4.16
CA GLN A 180 21.77 0.24 3.06
C GLN A 180 20.98 1.17 2.12
N GLN A 181 19.77 0.78 1.72
CA GLN A 181 18.90 1.60 0.87
C GLN A 181 18.52 2.92 1.55
N SER A 182 18.19 2.88 2.84
CA SER A 182 17.87 4.09 3.63
C SER A 182 19.08 5.02 3.73
N ALA A 183 20.29 4.49 3.96
CA ALA A 183 21.52 5.27 4.00
C ALA A 183 21.85 5.90 2.63
N ALA A 184 21.72 5.13 1.55
CA ALA A 184 21.95 5.63 0.19
C ALA A 184 20.97 6.75 -0.18
N ALA A 185 19.69 6.63 0.20
CA ALA A 185 18.69 7.66 -0.01
C ALA A 185 19.01 8.94 0.79
N ALA A 186 19.42 8.81 2.06
CA ALA A 186 19.81 9.95 2.90
C ALA A 186 21.07 10.68 2.38
N ALA A 187 22.01 9.94 1.78
CA ALA A 187 23.21 10.49 1.17
C ALA A 187 23.00 11.09 -0.23
N GLY A 188 21.78 11.00 -0.80
CA GLY A 188 21.50 11.44 -2.18
C GLY A 188 22.05 10.50 -3.27
N ASN A 189 22.56 9.33 -2.88
CA ASN A 189 23.17 8.34 -3.78
C ASN A 189 22.20 7.21 -4.16
N GLY A 190 20.93 7.28 -3.75
CA GLY A 190 19.90 6.35 -4.19
C GLY A 190 19.69 6.52 -5.70
N GLY A 191 20.15 5.56 -6.51
CA GLY A 191 20.06 5.62 -7.97
C GLY A 191 18.63 5.87 -8.47
N ALA A 192 18.48 6.25 -9.74
CA ALA A 192 17.19 6.67 -10.32
C ALA A 192 16.05 5.66 -10.09
N ALA A 193 16.34 4.35 -10.12
CA ALA A 193 15.36 3.31 -9.83
C ALA A 193 14.89 3.33 -8.36
N ALA A 194 15.80 3.53 -7.41
CA ALA A 194 15.46 3.70 -5.99
C ALA A 194 14.69 5.00 -5.75
N GLY A 195 15.04 6.09 -6.45
CA GLY A 195 14.29 7.34 -6.44
C GLY A 195 12.85 7.18 -6.93
N ALA A 196 12.66 6.45 -8.04
CA ALA A 196 11.33 6.14 -8.58
C ALA A 196 10.53 5.23 -7.63
N ALA A 197 11.14 4.19 -7.05
CA ALA A 197 10.50 3.33 -6.07
C ALA A 197 10.10 4.10 -4.80
N LEU A 198 10.97 4.98 -4.31
CA LEU A 198 10.68 5.85 -3.17
C LEU A 198 9.56 6.85 -3.48
N ALA A 199 9.52 7.42 -4.68
CA ALA A 199 8.44 8.31 -5.10
C ALA A 199 7.09 7.59 -5.17
N LYS A 200 7.07 6.33 -5.66
CA LYS A 200 5.87 5.48 -5.63
C LYS A 200 5.43 5.17 -4.20
N ALA A 201 6.37 4.90 -3.29
CA ALA A 201 6.05 4.62 -1.89
C ALA A 201 5.64 5.87 -1.08
N LYS A 202 6.09 7.06 -1.48
CA LYS A 202 5.73 8.36 -0.85
C LYS A 202 4.48 9.00 -1.43
N ALA A 203 3.90 8.45 -2.51
CA ALA A 203 2.65 8.97 -3.03
C ALA A 203 1.60 8.81 -1.92
N PRO A 204 1.06 9.91 -1.36
CA PRO A 204 -0.01 9.80 -0.38
C PRO A 204 -1.12 9.00 -1.06
N GLY A 205 -1.77 8.11 -0.32
CA GLY A 205 -2.97 7.41 -0.75
C GLY A 205 -4.08 8.42 -1.04
N LYS A 206 -3.97 9.17 -2.14
CA LYS A 206 -5.09 9.79 -2.80
C LYS A 206 -5.99 8.62 -3.13
N VAL A 207 -7.13 8.61 -2.45
CA VAL A 207 -8.28 7.77 -2.71
C VAL A 207 -8.36 7.49 -4.22
N MET A 208 -7.89 6.32 -4.60
CA MET A 208 -8.20 5.65 -5.84
C MET A 208 -8.79 4.34 -5.38
N LEU A 209 -10.00 4.07 -5.85
CA LEU A 209 -10.69 2.79 -5.68
C LEU A 209 -9.68 1.65 -5.93
N PRO A 210 -9.63 0.60 -5.09
CA PRO A 210 -8.67 -0.47 -5.26
C PRO A 210 -8.95 -1.16 -6.60
N GLY A 211 -7.96 -1.18 -7.50
CA GLY A 211 -8.01 -2.02 -8.72
C GLY A 211 -7.64 -1.36 -10.04
N THR A 212 -7.42 -0.06 -10.14
CA THR A 212 -6.98 0.54 -11.41
C THR A 212 -5.87 1.52 -11.16
N ILE A 213 -4.65 1.25 -11.65
CA ILE A 213 -3.90 2.36 -12.26
C ILE A 213 -4.85 2.83 -13.34
N GLN A 214 -5.54 3.96 -13.14
CA GLN A 214 -6.44 4.50 -14.16
C GLN A 214 -5.56 4.94 -15.33
N ARG A 215 -5.25 3.98 -16.21
CA ARG A 215 -4.43 4.19 -17.40
C ARG A 215 -5.34 4.96 -18.36
N VAL A 216 -5.31 6.28 -18.34
CA VAL A 216 -6.19 7.08 -19.20
C VAL A 216 -5.87 6.77 -20.68
N CYS A 217 -6.91 6.68 -21.51
CA CYS A 217 -6.75 6.51 -22.94
C CYS A 217 -5.83 7.61 -23.53
N GLY A 218 -4.81 7.21 -24.30
CA GLY A 218 -3.87 8.11 -24.95
C GLY A 218 -4.38 8.83 -26.19
N ALA A 219 -5.61 8.56 -26.62
CA ALA A 219 -6.18 9.22 -27.79
C ALA A 219 -6.61 10.64 -27.46
N ASP A 220 -6.37 11.56 -28.41
CA ASP A 220 -6.80 12.94 -28.28
C ASP A 220 -8.31 13.01 -27.96
N ARG A 221 -8.66 13.81 -26.95
CA ARG A 221 -10.04 14.01 -26.46
C ARG A 221 -10.76 12.76 -25.94
N CYS A 222 -10.04 11.72 -25.48
CA CYS A 222 -10.64 10.55 -24.84
C CYS A 222 -10.27 10.45 -23.36
N SER A 223 -11.25 10.56 -22.47
CA SER A 223 -11.06 10.43 -21.02
C SER A 223 -11.50 9.07 -20.46
N LYS A 224 -11.71 8.07 -21.33
CA LYS A 224 -12.12 6.72 -20.94
C LYS A 224 -10.93 5.92 -20.39
N ASP A 225 -11.24 4.91 -19.58
CA ASP A 225 -10.25 4.00 -19.03
C ASP A 225 -9.57 3.17 -20.14
N GLY A 226 -8.25 3.11 -20.09
CA GLY A 226 -7.39 2.48 -21.07
C GLY A 226 -7.16 1.00 -20.75
N THR A 227 -8.09 0.16 -21.19
CA THR A 227 -8.05 -1.31 -21.00
C THR A 227 -7.14 -2.03 -21.99
N LEU A 228 -6.75 -1.38 -23.10
CA LEU A 228 -5.92 -1.94 -24.16
C LEU A 228 -4.55 -1.26 -24.19
N ARG A 229 -3.46 -2.01 -23.99
CA ARG A 229 -2.09 -1.49 -24.14
C ARG A 229 -1.53 -1.71 -25.54
N CYS A 230 -0.68 -0.79 -25.99
CA CYS A 230 0.03 -0.93 -27.25
C CYS A 230 0.90 -2.20 -27.23
N SER A 231 0.66 -3.12 -28.17
CA SER A 231 1.36 -4.41 -28.22
C SER A 231 2.85 -4.29 -28.53
N ARG A 232 3.30 -3.15 -29.08
CA ARG A 232 4.69 -2.92 -29.47
C ARG A 232 5.55 -2.36 -28.34
N CYS A 233 5.14 -1.24 -27.74
CA CYS A 233 5.93 -0.56 -26.70
C CYS A 233 5.46 -0.86 -25.28
N LYS A 234 4.25 -1.41 -25.11
CA LYS A 234 3.57 -1.64 -23.82
C LYS A 234 3.42 -0.40 -22.92
N ALA A 235 3.87 0.78 -23.36
CA ALA A 235 3.90 2.02 -22.59
C ALA A 235 2.62 2.87 -22.73
N GLN A 236 1.92 2.82 -23.87
CA GLN A 236 0.70 3.59 -24.12
C GLN A 236 -0.57 2.74 -24.00
N TYR A 237 -1.62 3.29 -23.41
CA TYR A 237 -2.90 2.64 -23.12
C TYR A 237 -4.04 3.34 -23.86
N TYR A 238 -5.06 2.58 -24.23
CA TYR A 238 -6.22 3.00 -25.01
C TYR A 238 -7.47 2.31 -24.50
N CYS A 239 -8.63 2.95 -24.59
CA CYS A 239 -9.89 2.29 -24.21
C CYS A 239 -10.35 1.23 -25.23
N GLY A 240 -9.67 1.14 -26.37
CA GLY A 240 -9.93 0.14 -27.40
C GLY A 240 -9.17 0.41 -28.71
N PRO A 241 -9.26 -0.51 -29.69
CA PRO A 241 -8.48 -0.43 -30.93
C PRO A 241 -8.78 0.81 -31.79
N GLN A 242 -9.99 1.39 -31.65
CA GLN A 242 -10.36 2.61 -32.36
C GLN A 242 -9.52 3.81 -31.91
N CYS A 243 -9.36 3.99 -30.60
CA CYS A 243 -8.54 5.04 -30.02
C CYS A 243 -7.05 4.83 -30.32
N GLN A 244 -6.57 3.57 -30.29
CA GLN A 244 -5.21 3.24 -30.71
C GLN A 244 -4.94 3.62 -32.18
N LYS A 245 -5.88 3.31 -33.09
CA LYS A 245 -5.75 3.66 -34.52
C LYS A 245 -5.80 5.16 -34.76
N ALA A 246 -6.66 5.88 -34.03
CA ALA A 246 -6.76 7.34 -34.13
C ALA A 246 -5.46 8.02 -33.69
N ASP A 247 -4.87 7.56 -32.58
CA ASP A 247 -3.62 8.09 -32.03
C ASP A 247 -2.36 7.61 -32.80
N TRP A 248 -2.47 6.54 -33.60
CA TRP A 248 -1.31 5.90 -34.24
C TRP A 248 -0.44 6.86 -35.06
N ARG A 249 -1.03 7.91 -35.67
CA ARG A 249 -0.28 8.91 -36.44
C ARG A 249 0.76 9.65 -35.58
N LEU A 250 0.44 9.92 -34.31
CA LEU A 250 1.32 10.57 -33.34
C LEU A 250 2.14 9.54 -32.58
N HIS A 251 1.49 8.51 -32.05
CA HIS A 251 2.14 7.49 -31.22
C HIS A 251 3.30 6.78 -31.93
N LYS A 252 3.18 6.49 -33.24
CA LYS A 252 4.23 5.79 -34.01
C LYS A 252 5.58 6.51 -33.99
N LEU A 253 5.61 7.82 -33.77
CA LEU A 253 6.85 8.63 -33.71
C LEU A 253 7.65 8.32 -32.44
N ALA A 254 6.98 7.98 -31.35
CA ALA A 254 7.59 7.65 -30.05
C ALA A 254 7.55 6.14 -29.72
N CYS A 255 6.83 5.33 -30.49
CA CYS A 255 6.65 3.90 -30.24
C CYS A 255 7.93 3.10 -30.54
N LYS A 256 8.63 2.69 -29.48
CA LYS A 256 9.81 1.81 -29.53
C LYS A 256 9.52 0.46 -28.85
N LYS A 257 10.16 -0.61 -29.32
CA LYS A 257 10.11 -1.91 -28.65
C LYS A 257 10.88 -1.87 -27.34
#